data_AF-A0A1H5G499-F1
#
_entry.id   AF-A0A1H5G499-F1
#
_cell.length_a   1.000
_cell.length_b   1.000
_cell.length_c   1.000
_cell.angle_alpha   90.00
_cell.angle_beta   90.00
_cell.angle_gamma   90.00
#
_symmetry.space_group_name_H-M   'P 1'
#
loop_
_entity.id
_entity.type
_entity.pdbx_description
1 polymer ?
#
loop_
_entity_poly.entity_id
_entity_poly.type
_entity_poly.pdbx_seq_one_letter_code
_entity_poly.pdbx_strand_id
1 'polypeptide(L)'
;MPATGPERRPQPHECRTAGHGDTRAEPHRDARRCGWFLDQRTLPRHEVLKLWSDDLTAFIQRLMPEIEALAAGLPPSDVPVRVATVDVGEARRRLREPDVAGPNGETERVKGLARSVVALCDHHGALTGASTCLACDKRIHDGETWLSYDKFSPSGGAVQSGRMHTACASTGRPRR
;
A
#
# COMPACT_ATOMS: atom_id res chain seq x y z
N MET A 1 -23.20 38.52 -30.79
CA MET A 1 -21.88 38.50 -30.12
C MET A 1 -22.07 38.04 -28.66
N PRO A 2 -22.06 36.74 -28.34
CA PRO A 2 -21.98 36.29 -26.96
C PRO A 2 -20.53 35.97 -26.57
N ALA A 3 -20.10 36.52 -25.43
CA ALA A 3 -18.79 36.30 -24.84
C ALA A 3 -18.72 34.91 -24.20
N THR A 4 -17.76 34.10 -24.66
CA THR A 4 -17.36 32.83 -24.05
C THR A 4 -16.56 33.09 -22.78
N GLY A 5 -17.15 32.78 -21.61
CA GLY A 5 -16.44 32.75 -20.34
C GLY A 5 -15.51 31.52 -20.22
N PRO A 6 -14.45 31.58 -19.40
CA PRO A 6 -13.47 30.50 -19.32
C PRO A 6 -14.04 29.25 -18.65
N GLU A 7 -13.89 28.11 -19.33
CA GLU A 7 -14.08 26.76 -18.80
C GLU A 7 -13.26 26.57 -17.52
N ARG A 8 -13.95 26.34 -16.40
CA ARG A 8 -13.32 25.90 -15.16
C ARG A 8 -12.93 24.43 -15.29
N ARG A 9 -11.63 24.13 -15.24
CA ARG A 9 -11.13 22.77 -15.03
C ARG A 9 -11.63 22.26 -13.66
N PRO A 10 -12.20 21.03 -13.58
CA PRO A 10 -12.56 20.43 -12.31
C PRO A 10 -11.32 20.11 -11.48
N GLN A 11 -11.39 20.38 -10.16
CA GLN A 11 -10.31 20.07 -9.22
C GLN A 11 -10.42 18.61 -8.73
N PRO A 12 -9.29 17.90 -8.51
CA PRO A 12 -9.27 16.47 -8.21
C PRO A 12 -9.79 16.08 -6.82
N HIS A 13 -10.31 17.01 -6.02
CA HIS A 13 -10.86 16.71 -4.68
C HIS A 13 -12.39 16.52 -4.66
N GLU A 14 -13.09 16.70 -5.78
CA GLU A 14 -14.56 16.62 -5.86
C GLU A 14 -15.10 15.26 -6.36
N CYS A 15 -14.35 14.16 -6.18
CA CYS A 15 -14.89 12.81 -6.34
C CYS A 15 -15.47 12.31 -5.02
N ARG A 16 -16.56 12.92 -4.55
CA ARG A 16 -17.40 12.36 -3.50
C ARG A 16 -18.49 11.51 -4.15
N THR A 17 -18.19 10.24 -4.43
CA THR A 17 -19.22 9.27 -4.82
C THR A 17 -20.01 8.85 -3.61
N ALA A 18 -21.28 9.27 -3.57
CA ALA A 18 -22.32 8.58 -2.84
C ALA A 18 -22.47 7.18 -3.45
N GLY A 19 -22.20 6.15 -2.65
CA GLY A 19 -22.34 4.76 -3.02
C GLY A 19 -22.25 3.90 -1.78
N HIS A 20 -23.40 3.67 -1.14
CA HIS A 20 -23.58 2.56 -0.19
C HIS A 20 -23.50 1.26 -1.02
N GLY A 21 -22.30 0.73 -1.16
CA GLY A 21 -22.04 -0.51 -1.89
C GLY A 21 -20.70 -1.08 -1.43
N ASP A 22 -20.78 -2.08 -0.56
CA ASP A 22 -19.73 -3.05 -0.24
C ASP A 22 -18.30 -2.49 -0.15
N THR A 23 -18.00 -1.76 0.93
CA THR A 23 -16.66 -1.20 1.21
C THR A 23 -15.69 -2.27 1.73
N ARG A 24 -15.48 -3.35 0.99
CA ARG A 24 -14.16 -4.00 1.01
C ARG A 24 -13.22 -3.17 0.15
N ALA A 25 -12.77 -2.05 0.70
CA ALA A 25 -11.71 -1.26 0.07
C ALA A 25 -10.51 -2.18 -0.16
N GLU A 26 -10.19 -2.44 -1.43
CA GLU A 26 -9.09 -3.32 -1.78
C GLU A 26 -7.79 -2.77 -1.18
N PRO A 27 -7.02 -3.55 -0.40
CA PRO A 27 -5.85 -3.08 0.34
C PRO A 27 -4.84 -2.29 -0.52
N HIS A 28 -4.73 -2.61 -1.81
CA HIS A 28 -3.80 -1.95 -2.73
C HIS A 28 -4.18 -0.52 -3.11
N ARG A 29 -5.46 -0.12 -3.02
CA ARG A 29 -5.85 1.28 -3.25
C ARG A 29 -5.29 2.18 -2.16
N ASP A 30 -5.40 1.73 -0.91
CA ASP A 30 -4.93 2.48 0.25
C ASP A 30 -3.40 2.49 0.35
N ALA A 31 -2.73 1.40 -0.04
CA ALA A 31 -1.27 1.38 -0.18
C ALA A 31 -0.75 2.43 -1.18
N ARG A 32 -1.41 2.58 -2.35
CA ARG A 32 -1.04 3.62 -3.33
C ARG A 32 -1.24 5.03 -2.80
N ARG A 33 -2.36 5.29 -2.14
CA ARG A 33 -2.63 6.59 -1.48
C ARG A 33 -1.55 6.90 -0.44
N CYS A 34 -1.13 5.92 0.36
CA CYS A 34 -0.06 6.07 1.33
C CYS A 34 1.31 6.33 0.69
N GLY A 35 1.65 5.62 -0.40
CA GLY A 35 2.87 5.87 -1.16
C GLY A 35 2.95 7.32 -1.65
N TRP A 36 1.87 7.83 -2.25
CA TRP A 36 1.80 9.23 -2.68
C TRP A 36 1.98 10.22 -1.52
N PHE A 37 1.42 9.93 -0.35
CA PHE A 37 1.58 10.77 0.84
C PHE A 37 3.03 10.79 1.33
N LEU A 38 3.70 9.64 1.33
CA LEU A 38 5.10 9.51 1.75
C LEU A 38 6.05 10.27 0.81
N ASP A 39 5.70 10.40 -0.48
CA ASP A 39 6.47 11.14 -1.48
C ASP A 39 6.27 12.67 -1.40
N GLN A 40 5.32 13.17 -0.59
CA GLN A 40 5.09 14.60 -0.44
C GLN A 40 6.29 15.28 0.25
N ARG A 41 6.81 16.33 -0.39
CA ARG A 41 7.95 17.12 0.12
C ARG A 41 7.52 18.29 1.01
N THR A 42 6.23 18.64 0.98
CA THR A 42 5.65 19.75 1.76
C THR A 42 4.74 19.20 2.86
N LEU A 43 4.80 19.83 4.04
CA LEU A 43 3.96 19.45 5.18
C LEU A 43 2.47 19.76 4.87
N PRO A 44 1.58 18.75 4.95
CA PRO A 44 0.13 18.99 4.88
C PRO A 44 -0.34 19.88 6.04
N ARG A 45 -1.47 20.56 5.86
CA ARG A 45 -2.10 21.31 6.95
C ARG A 45 -2.53 20.37 8.07
N HIS A 46 -2.54 20.87 9.30
CA HIS A 46 -2.92 20.12 10.50
C HIS A 46 -4.27 19.38 10.36
N GLU A 47 -5.30 20.05 9.83
CA GLU A 47 -6.62 19.44 9.62
C GLU A 47 -6.57 18.23 8.67
N VAL A 48 -5.71 18.30 7.64
CA VAL A 48 -5.49 17.19 6.71
C VAL A 48 -4.78 16.05 7.43
N LEU A 49 -3.75 16.33 8.25
CA LEU A 49 -3.04 15.29 9.01
C LEU A 49 -3.98 14.54 9.97
N LYS A 50 -4.95 15.22 10.61
CA LYS A 50 -5.96 14.56 11.45
C LYS A 50 -6.81 13.57 10.68
N LEU A 51 -7.35 13.98 9.52
CA LEU A 51 -8.14 13.09 8.66
C LEU A 51 -7.33 11.87 8.21
N TRP A 52 -6.06 12.08 7.82
CA TRP A 52 -5.17 10.96 7.48
C TRP A 52 -4.88 10.07 8.68
N SER A 53 -4.62 10.63 9.86
CA SER A 53 -4.40 9.85 11.07
C SER A 53 -5.59 8.93 11.37
N ASP A 54 -6.82 9.47 11.32
CA ASP A 54 -8.04 8.73 11.63
C ASP A 54 -8.30 7.63 10.59
N ASP A 55 -8.23 7.98 9.30
CA ASP A 55 -8.38 7.02 8.18
C ASP A 55 -7.38 5.86 8.29
N LEU A 56 -6.10 6.17 8.48
CA LEU A 56 -5.04 5.16 8.52
C LEU A 56 -5.14 4.30 9.79
N THR A 57 -5.51 4.90 10.92
CA THR A 57 -5.74 4.16 12.18
C THR A 57 -6.85 3.14 11.99
N ALA A 58 -8.00 3.56 11.47
CA ALA A 58 -9.13 2.68 11.22
C ALA A 58 -8.76 1.56 10.22
N PHE A 59 -8.01 1.91 9.17
CA PHE A 59 -7.55 0.93 8.18
C PHE A 59 -6.62 -0.13 8.78
N ILE A 60 -5.62 0.29 9.56
CA ILE A 60 -4.68 -0.63 10.23
C ILE A 60 -5.43 -1.54 11.20
N GLN A 61 -6.33 -0.99 12.02
CA GLN A 61 -7.12 -1.75 12.99
C GLN A 61 -8.00 -2.82 12.33
N ARG A 62 -8.49 -2.56 11.13
CA ARG A 62 -9.25 -3.54 10.33
C ARG A 62 -8.35 -4.58 9.68
N LEU A 63 -7.22 -4.17 9.08
CA LEU A 63 -6.37 -5.06 8.28
C LEU A 63 -5.52 -6.01 9.14
N MET A 64 -5.11 -5.59 10.34
CA MET A 64 -4.31 -6.44 11.23
C MET A 64 -4.99 -7.79 11.56
N PRO A 65 -6.26 -7.84 12.02
CA PRO A 65 -6.96 -9.11 12.23
C PRO A 65 -7.06 -9.98 10.98
N GLU A 66 -7.25 -9.38 9.80
CA GLU A 66 -7.30 -10.12 8.53
C GLU A 66 -5.96 -10.83 8.25
N ILE A 67 -4.84 -10.14 8.46
CA ILE A 67 -3.49 -10.70 8.31
C ILE A 67 -3.21 -11.79 9.35
N GLU A 68 -3.59 -11.56 10.62
CA GLU A 68 -3.44 -12.56 11.69
C GLU A 68 -4.22 -13.84 11.37
N ALA A 69 -5.44 -13.72 10.83
CA ALA A 69 -6.26 -14.86 10.43
C ALA A 69 -5.67 -15.62 9.23
N LEU A 70 -5.17 -14.90 8.21
CA LEU A 70 -4.47 -15.52 7.07
C LEU A 70 -3.21 -16.26 7.51
N ALA A 71 -2.41 -15.63 8.37
CA ALA A 71 -1.18 -16.19 8.91
C ALA A 71 -1.44 -17.47 9.74
N ALA A 72 -2.54 -17.52 10.51
CA ALA A 72 -2.91 -18.69 11.30
C ALA A 72 -3.28 -19.92 10.44
N GLY A 73 -3.67 -19.71 9.19
CA GLY A 73 -3.99 -20.79 8.24
C GLY A 73 -2.77 -21.40 7.53
N LEU A 74 -1.57 -20.87 7.76
CA LEU A 74 -0.35 -21.24 7.05
C LEU A 74 0.72 -21.83 7.99
N PRO A 75 1.72 -22.57 7.46
CA PRO A 75 2.78 -23.15 8.28
C PRO A 75 3.57 -22.07 9.05
N PRO A 76 3.80 -22.21 10.38
CA PRO A 76 4.54 -21.22 11.17
C PRO A 76 5.99 -21.01 10.75
N SER A 77 6.58 -21.98 10.04
CA SER A 77 7.93 -21.90 9.48
C SER A 77 7.99 -21.07 8.20
N ASP A 78 6.85 -20.73 7.59
CA ASP A 78 6.82 -19.96 6.35
C ASP A 78 7.30 -18.52 6.57
N VAL A 79 8.15 -18.04 5.66
CA VAL A 79 8.80 -16.73 5.79
C VAL A 79 7.78 -15.59 5.74
N PRO A 80 6.82 -15.53 4.80
CA PRO A 80 5.80 -14.49 4.76
C PRO A 80 4.96 -14.44 6.04
N VAL A 81 4.62 -15.59 6.63
CA VAL A 81 3.89 -15.69 7.90
C VAL A 81 4.67 -15.00 9.03
N ARG A 82 5.95 -15.34 9.16
CA ARG A 82 6.81 -14.78 10.22
C ARG A 82 7.00 -13.27 10.07
N VAL A 83 7.27 -12.80 8.86
CA VAL A 83 7.48 -11.37 8.59
C VAL A 83 6.17 -10.59 8.81
N ALA A 84 5.04 -11.10 8.30
CA ALA A 84 3.73 -10.46 8.50
C ALA A 84 3.37 -10.35 9.99
N THR A 85 3.65 -11.40 10.78
CA THR A 85 3.38 -11.41 12.23
C THR A 85 4.19 -10.33 12.97
N VAL A 86 5.48 -10.17 12.61
CA VAL A 86 6.33 -9.13 13.18
C VAL A 86 5.80 -7.74 12.84
N ASP A 87 5.41 -7.51 11.58
CA ASP A 87 4.94 -6.20 11.13
C ASP A 87 3.54 -5.85 11.67
N VAL A 88 2.69 -6.83 11.94
CA VAL A 88 1.45 -6.62 12.73
C VAL A 88 1.79 -6.16 14.14
N GLY A 89 2.80 -6.74 14.79
CA GLY A 89 3.29 -6.30 16.09
C GLY A 89 3.82 -4.86 16.07
N GLU A 90 4.59 -4.51 15.03
CA GLU A 90 5.10 -3.16 14.79
C GLU A 90 3.96 -2.14 14.60
N ALA A 91 2.98 -2.46 13.74
CA ALA A 91 1.82 -1.61 13.52
C ALA A 91 1.03 -1.39 14.81
N ARG A 92 0.85 -2.45 15.61
CA ARG A 92 0.21 -2.35 16.93
C ARG A 92 0.99 -1.45 17.89
N ARG A 93 2.33 -1.48 17.86
CA ARG A 93 3.17 -0.59 18.67
C ARG A 93 2.99 0.86 18.25
N ARG A 94 3.03 1.16 16.94
CA ARG A 94 2.83 2.51 16.40
C ARG A 94 1.46 3.10 16.74
N LEU A 95 0.40 2.30 16.72
CA LEU A 95 -0.94 2.75 17.14
C LEU A 95 -1.01 3.17 18.61
N ARG A 96 -0.11 2.67 19.47
CA ARG A 96 -0.04 3.02 20.89
C ARG A 96 1.00 4.10 21.19
N GLU A 97 1.76 4.53 20.19
CA GLU A 97 2.78 5.55 20.38
C GLU A 97 2.10 6.88 20.71
N PRO A 98 2.52 7.56 21.79
CA PRO A 98 1.91 8.83 22.19
C PRO A 98 2.20 9.91 21.16
N ASP A 99 1.26 10.83 21.01
CA ASP A 99 1.38 11.94 20.07
C ASP A 99 2.53 12.87 20.48
N VAL A 100 3.42 13.14 19.53
CA VAL A 100 4.46 14.16 19.69
C VAL A 100 3.89 15.51 19.28
N ALA A 101 3.91 16.48 20.20
CA ALA A 101 3.34 17.79 19.96
C ALA A 101 4.01 18.53 18.78
N GLY A 102 3.18 19.26 18.04
CA GLY A 102 3.60 20.17 16.98
C GLY A 102 3.56 19.57 15.57
N PRO A 103 3.58 20.41 14.52
CA PRO A 103 3.30 19.98 13.14
C PRO A 103 4.25 18.89 12.61
N ASN A 104 5.52 18.93 13.03
CA ASN A 104 6.51 17.93 12.63
C ASN A 104 6.24 16.57 13.30
N GLY A 105 5.89 16.57 14.58
CA GLY A 105 5.57 15.34 15.33
C GLY A 105 4.34 14.65 14.76
N GLU A 106 3.28 15.42 14.49
CA GLU A 106 2.07 14.93 13.84
C GLU A 106 2.35 14.37 12.45
N THR A 107 3.17 15.06 11.65
CA THR A 107 3.54 14.59 10.31
C THR A 107 4.29 13.26 10.36
N GLU A 108 5.30 13.14 11.22
CA GLU A 108 6.09 11.90 11.32
C GLU A 108 5.25 10.75 11.86
N ARG A 109 4.31 11.01 12.77
CA ARG A 109 3.33 10.02 13.21
C ARG A 109 2.48 9.51 12.06
N VAL A 110 1.89 10.41 11.26
CA VAL A 110 1.07 10.01 10.09
C VAL A 110 1.90 9.27 9.05
N LYS A 111 3.17 9.66 8.81
CA LYS A 111 4.09 8.89 7.95
C LYS A 111 4.37 7.49 8.52
N GLY A 112 4.53 7.36 9.82
CA GLY A 112 4.68 6.07 10.50
C GLY A 112 3.50 5.13 10.24
N LEU A 113 2.27 5.66 10.37
CA LEU A 113 1.04 4.94 10.04
C LEU A 113 0.95 4.59 8.55
N ALA A 114 1.28 5.53 7.66
CA ALA A 114 1.26 5.29 6.21
C ALA A 114 2.25 4.19 5.79
N ARG A 115 3.45 4.16 6.38
CA ARG A 115 4.42 3.06 6.16
C ARG A 115 3.87 1.72 6.65
N SER A 116 3.18 1.70 7.80
CA SER A 116 2.50 0.48 8.28
C SER A 116 1.42 0.01 7.31
N VAL A 117 0.61 0.91 6.75
CA VAL A 117 -0.41 0.54 5.76
C VAL A 117 0.23 -0.09 4.53
N VAL A 118 1.27 0.51 3.96
CA VAL A 118 1.97 -0.05 2.79
C VAL A 118 2.50 -1.47 3.11
N ALA A 119 3.23 -1.63 4.21
CA ALA A 119 3.79 -2.92 4.60
C ALA A 119 2.71 -3.99 4.86
N LEU A 120 1.64 -3.65 5.58
CA LEU A 120 0.55 -4.58 5.86
C LEU A 120 -0.20 -4.98 4.57
N CYS A 121 -0.39 -4.07 3.62
CA CYS A 121 -1.00 -4.41 2.33
C CYS A 121 -0.10 -5.35 1.50
N ASP A 122 1.22 -5.16 1.54
CA ASP A 122 2.17 -6.07 0.90
C ASP A 122 2.13 -7.46 1.53
N HIS A 123 2.07 -7.55 2.88
CA HIS A 123 1.93 -8.82 3.60
C HIS A 123 0.60 -9.51 3.32
N HIS A 124 -0.50 -8.76 3.32
CA HIS A 124 -1.80 -9.29 2.93
C HIS A 124 -1.74 -9.86 1.50
N GLY A 125 -1.10 -9.17 0.56
CA GLY A 125 -0.86 -9.67 -0.80
C GLY A 125 -0.05 -10.97 -0.81
N ALA A 126 1.06 -11.01 -0.07
CA ALA A 126 1.92 -12.19 0.02
C ALA A 126 1.20 -13.41 0.61
N LEU A 127 0.43 -13.23 1.69
CA LEU A 127 -0.31 -14.31 2.36
C LEU A 127 -1.51 -14.82 1.55
N THR A 128 -2.12 -13.96 0.73
CA THR A 128 -3.23 -14.36 -0.17
C THR A 128 -2.74 -14.91 -1.51
N GLY A 129 -1.41 -15.00 -1.72
CA GLY A 129 -0.84 -15.40 -3.01
C GLY A 129 -1.00 -14.36 -4.12
N ALA A 130 -1.66 -13.23 -3.85
CA ALA A 130 -1.85 -12.11 -4.76
C ALA A 130 -0.50 -11.44 -5.03
N SER A 131 0.18 -11.92 -6.06
CA SER A 131 1.48 -11.40 -6.48
C SER A 131 1.29 -10.41 -7.62
N THR A 132 2.11 -9.35 -7.66
CA THR A 132 2.11 -8.37 -8.74
C THR A 132 3.33 -8.57 -9.63
N CYS A 133 3.12 -8.38 -10.93
CA CYS A 133 4.20 -8.42 -11.91
C CYS A 133 5.03 -7.15 -11.82
N LEU A 134 6.33 -7.28 -11.50
CA LEU A 134 7.25 -6.14 -11.38
C LEU A 134 7.41 -5.28 -12.65
N ALA A 135 7.06 -5.82 -13.81
CA ALA A 135 7.25 -5.13 -15.09
C ALA A 135 6.02 -4.30 -15.51
N CYS A 136 4.81 -4.73 -15.16
CA CYS A 136 3.57 -4.07 -15.58
C CYS A 136 2.64 -3.65 -14.43
N ASP A 137 3.03 -3.93 -13.18
CA ASP A 137 2.27 -3.63 -11.96
C ASP A 137 0.87 -4.28 -11.90
N LYS A 138 0.57 -5.24 -12.78
CA LYS A 138 -0.68 -6.03 -12.79
C LYS A 138 -0.58 -7.23 -11.87
N ARG A 139 -1.71 -7.70 -11.33
CA ARG A 139 -1.79 -8.95 -10.56
C ARG A 139 -1.45 -10.15 -11.45
N ILE A 140 -0.76 -11.11 -10.85
CA ILE A 140 -0.51 -12.46 -11.38
C ILE A 140 -1.56 -13.35 -10.73
N HIS A 141 -2.45 -13.90 -11.55
CA HIS A 141 -3.53 -14.76 -11.08
C HIS A 141 -3.07 -16.22 -10.93
N ASP A 142 -3.76 -16.99 -10.10
CA ASP A 142 -3.53 -18.43 -9.98
C ASP A 142 -3.71 -19.12 -11.34
N GLY A 143 -2.69 -19.88 -11.74
CA GLY A 143 -2.63 -20.55 -13.05
C GLY A 143 -1.90 -19.76 -14.15
N GLU A 144 -1.58 -18.47 -13.93
CA GLU A 144 -0.74 -17.72 -14.86
C GLU A 144 0.73 -18.11 -14.74
N THR A 145 1.41 -18.27 -15.88
CA THR A 145 2.83 -18.64 -15.89
C THR A 145 3.69 -17.43 -15.55
N TRP A 146 4.37 -17.48 -14.41
CA TRP A 146 5.24 -16.41 -13.94
C TRP A 146 6.69 -16.88 -13.82
N LEU A 147 7.61 -15.94 -13.95
CA LEU A 147 9.04 -16.10 -13.73
C LEU A 147 9.47 -15.34 -12.50
N SER A 148 10.41 -15.92 -11.76
CA SER A 148 11.08 -15.24 -10.65
C SER A 148 12.11 -14.25 -11.19
N TYR A 149 12.13 -13.04 -10.65
CA TYR A 149 12.93 -11.91 -11.12
C TYR A 149 14.43 -12.10 -10.83
N ASP A 150 14.77 -12.84 -9.78
CA ASP A 150 16.14 -13.24 -9.43
C ASP A 150 16.86 -14.00 -10.55
N LYS A 151 16.12 -14.63 -11.47
CA LYS A 151 16.70 -15.28 -12.67
C LYS A 151 17.30 -14.29 -13.69
N PHE A 152 17.05 -12.98 -13.55
CA PHE A 152 17.45 -11.96 -14.53
C PHE A 152 18.44 -10.91 -14.01
N SER A 153 18.89 -10.97 -12.75
CA SER A 153 19.92 -10.05 -12.24
C SER A 153 20.82 -10.70 -11.20
N PRO A 154 22.13 -10.88 -11.47
CA PRO A 154 23.09 -11.48 -10.52
C PRO A 154 23.62 -10.47 -9.48
N SER A 155 23.01 -9.29 -9.33
CA SER A 155 23.53 -8.20 -8.51
C SER A 155 22.97 -8.22 -7.09
N GLY A 156 23.60 -9.02 -6.23
CA GLY A 156 23.81 -8.81 -4.78
C GLY A 156 22.66 -8.28 -3.90
N GLY A 157 22.19 -9.15 -2.99
CA GLY A 157 22.07 -8.77 -1.57
C GLY A 157 20.69 -8.67 -0.95
N ALA A 158 19.62 -8.49 -1.73
CA ALA A 158 18.26 -8.53 -1.21
C ALA A 158 17.43 -9.52 -2.03
N VAL A 159 17.01 -10.61 -1.39
CA VAL A 159 16.04 -11.56 -1.97
C VAL A 159 14.67 -10.88 -1.97
N GLN A 160 14.49 -9.89 -2.85
CA GLN A 160 13.15 -9.52 -3.29
C GLN A 160 12.79 -10.54 -4.36
N SER A 161 12.06 -11.58 -3.94
CA SER A 161 11.45 -12.58 -4.80
C SER A 161 10.35 -11.96 -5.67
N GLY A 162 10.76 -11.06 -6.56
CA GLY A 162 9.87 -10.43 -7.51
C GLY A 162 9.30 -11.46 -8.46
N ARG A 163 8.00 -11.41 -8.74
CA ARG A 163 7.38 -12.23 -9.78
C ARG A 163 7.14 -11.36 -11.01
N MET A 164 7.29 -11.93 -12.20
CA MET A 164 6.92 -11.30 -13.46
C MET A 164 6.08 -12.26 -14.29
N HIS A 165 5.07 -11.77 -15.00
CA HIS A 165 4.47 -12.55 -16.08
C HIS A 165 5.55 -12.98 -17.06
N THR A 166 5.50 -14.23 -17.54
CA THR A 166 6.41 -14.73 -18.60
C THR A 166 6.44 -13.78 -19.81
N ALA A 167 5.27 -13.28 -20.22
CA ALA A 167 5.14 -12.32 -21.32
C ALA A 167 5.81 -10.96 -21.03
N CYS A 168 5.88 -10.54 -19.76
CA CYS A 168 6.52 -9.28 -19.40
C CYS A 168 8.04 -9.40 -19.27
N ALA A 169 8.56 -10.59 -18.98
CA ALA A 169 10.00 -10.83 -18.83
C ALA A 169 10.77 -10.63 -20.15
N SER A 170 10.16 -10.94 -21.30
CA SER A 170 10.78 -10.81 -22.62
C SER A 170 10.74 -9.38 -23.19
N THR A 171 9.80 -8.54 -22.75
CA THR A 171 9.65 -7.15 -23.24
C THR A 171 10.53 -6.13 -22.53
N GLY A 172 11.10 -6.46 -21.37
CA GLY A 172 11.78 -5.49 -20.52
C GLY A 172 10.84 -4.43 -19.93
N ARG A 173 11.32 -3.62 -18.98
CA ARG A 173 10.53 -2.53 -18.39
C ARG A 173 10.16 -1.53 -19.50
N PRO A 174 8.87 -1.21 -19.71
CA PRO A 174 8.51 -0.16 -20.66
C PRO A 174 9.22 1.13 -20.25
N ARG A 175 9.97 1.73 -21.18
CA ARG A 175 10.61 3.04 -20.96
C ARG A 175 9.50 4.04 -20.65
N ARG A 176 9.51 4.58 -19.44
CA ARG A 176 8.69 5.72 -19.03
C ARG A 176 9.24 7.01 -19.65
#